data_AF-A0A8T2WVK8-F1
#
_entry.id   AF-A0A8T2WVK8-F1
#
_cell.length_a   1.000
_cell.length_b   1.000
_cell.length_c   1.000
_cell.angle_alpha   90.00
_cell.angle_beta   90.00
_cell.angle_gamma   90.00
#
_symmetry.space_group_name_H-M   'P 1'
#
loop_
_entity.id
_entity.type
_entity.pdbx_description
1 polymer ?
#
loop_
_entity_poly.entity_id
_entity_poly.type
_entity_poly.pdbx_seq_one_letter_code
_entity_poly.pdbx_strand_id
1 'polypeptide(L)'
;MATTALSRKANHLRHTYRCLTSRYLSHCTTTSSNLPSPLPRSVLPLGGGIQSLPQITQRFLFSTSIPTTTTVVDSETSKNTEEAKSDGSEKSGDSNHQDDKDNARRTVRRGPISWLSFLFLAATGAGLIWYYDRMKKQRIEAINKTSAIVKVGPSVGKPEIGGPFNLIDHDGKPVSEKDFMGKWTMIYFGFTHCPDICPDELQKLAAAIDKIKEKAGFDIVPVFITVDPERDNVEQVREYVKEFHPKLIGLTGSLEEIKKTARAYRIYYMKTSEEDSDYLVDHSIITYLMDPNMELVKFFGKNNDADALADGVIKEMKQYKSIKAKA
;
A
#
# COMPACT_ATOMS: atom_id res chain seq x y z
N MET A 1 39.50 -26.46 -43.13
CA MET A 1 39.75 -27.37 -41.98
C MET A 1 40.31 -26.56 -40.84
N ALA A 2 40.00 -26.90 -39.60
CA ALA A 2 40.58 -26.25 -38.42
C ALA A 2 41.72 -27.08 -37.84
N THR A 3 42.71 -26.44 -37.21
CA THR A 3 43.19 -26.82 -35.86
C THR A 3 44.11 -25.74 -35.30
N THR A 4 44.00 -25.50 -33.99
CA THR A 4 44.83 -24.60 -33.19
C THR A 4 46.07 -25.32 -32.65
N ALA A 5 47.16 -24.57 -32.41
CA ALA A 5 48.24 -24.98 -31.52
C ALA A 5 48.84 -23.76 -30.82
N LEU A 6 49.11 -23.90 -29.51
CA LEU A 6 49.67 -22.84 -28.64
C LEU A 6 51.17 -23.06 -28.42
N SER A 7 51.93 -21.98 -28.18
CA SER A 7 53.12 -22.08 -27.32
C SER A 7 53.37 -20.79 -26.52
N ARG A 8 54.06 -20.96 -25.39
CA ARG A 8 54.15 -20.02 -24.26
C ARG A 8 55.50 -19.29 -24.20
N LYS A 9 55.58 -18.32 -23.26
CA LYS A 9 56.79 -17.69 -22.65
C LYS A 9 57.45 -16.56 -23.45
N ALA A 10 58.15 -15.60 -22.83
CA ALA A 10 58.10 -15.06 -21.45
C ALA A 10 59.04 -13.82 -21.36
N ASN A 11 58.91 -13.06 -20.26
CA ASN A 11 59.92 -12.14 -19.68
C ASN A 11 60.42 -10.94 -20.53
N HIS A 12 60.24 -9.72 -19.99
CA HIS A 12 61.39 -9.06 -19.35
C HIS A 12 60.97 -8.08 -18.24
N LEU A 13 61.79 -7.96 -17.19
CA LEU A 13 61.62 -6.99 -16.11
C LEU A 13 62.17 -5.60 -16.49
N ARG A 14 61.72 -4.57 -15.76
CA ARG A 14 62.65 -3.66 -15.04
C ARG A 14 62.00 -2.97 -13.83
N HIS A 15 62.66 -3.10 -12.68
CA HIS A 15 62.47 -2.27 -11.47
C HIS A 15 63.19 -0.92 -11.64
N THR A 16 62.72 0.11 -10.92
CA THR A 16 63.60 1.04 -10.18
C THR A 16 62.90 1.54 -8.92
N TYR A 17 63.65 1.69 -7.83
CA TYR A 17 63.17 2.20 -6.54
C TYR A 17 63.47 3.70 -6.38
N ARG A 18 62.72 4.40 -5.51
CA ARG A 18 63.29 5.53 -4.75
C ARG A 18 62.58 5.80 -3.43
N CYS A 19 63.18 5.36 -2.33
CA CYS A 19 62.93 5.94 -1.01
C CYS A 19 63.80 7.19 -0.83
N LEU A 20 63.37 8.15 0.00
CA LEU A 20 64.25 9.05 0.74
C LEU A 20 63.56 9.53 2.03
N THR A 21 64.36 9.80 3.07
CA THR A 21 63.87 10.12 4.42
C THR A 21 64.72 11.19 5.10
N SER A 22 64.09 12.26 5.59
CA SER A 22 64.56 13.08 6.73
C SER A 22 63.32 13.79 7.31
N ARG A 23 63.04 13.93 8.62
CA ARG A 23 63.81 14.20 9.86
C ARG A 23 64.34 15.64 10.03
N TYR A 24 63.93 16.20 11.18
CA TYR A 24 64.60 17.14 12.11
C TYR A 24 64.20 18.64 12.21
N LEU A 25 63.64 18.94 13.39
CA LEU A 25 63.79 20.12 14.29
C LEU A 25 63.39 21.56 13.87
N SER A 26 62.38 22.07 14.59
CA SER A 26 62.40 23.25 15.49
C SER A 26 63.15 24.54 15.11
N HIS A 27 62.41 25.66 15.03
CA HIS A 27 62.37 26.66 16.13
C HIS A 27 61.25 27.73 15.94
N CYS A 28 61.09 28.61 16.93
CA CYS A 28 60.00 29.59 17.03
C CYS A 28 60.44 31.01 16.62
N THR A 29 59.52 31.87 16.15
CA THR A 29 59.37 33.26 16.68
C THR A 29 58.09 33.99 16.19
N THR A 30 57.32 34.52 17.16
CA THR A 30 56.54 35.79 17.19
C THR A 30 55.99 36.47 15.92
N THR A 31 54.68 36.77 15.92
CA THR A 31 54.01 38.11 15.73
C THR A 31 52.48 37.89 15.72
N SER A 32 51.74 38.10 16.82
CA SER A 32 51.17 39.36 17.37
C SER A 32 49.82 39.79 16.77
N SER A 33 48.73 39.68 17.54
CA SER A 33 47.51 40.51 17.40
C SER A 33 46.57 40.44 18.64
N ASN A 34 46.73 41.40 19.55
CA ASN A 34 45.78 42.00 20.51
C ASN A 34 44.41 41.35 20.83
N LEU A 35 44.12 41.29 22.14
CA LEU A 35 42.77 41.39 22.73
C LEU A 35 42.69 42.73 23.52
N PRO A 36 41.52 43.36 23.68
CA PRO A 36 40.82 43.21 24.97
C PRO A 36 39.28 43.26 24.90
N SER A 37 38.62 42.83 25.98
CA SER A 37 37.17 42.77 26.17
C SER A 37 36.62 43.84 27.14
N PRO A 38 35.40 44.37 26.91
CA PRO A 38 34.59 44.99 27.96
C PRO A 38 33.28 44.21 28.26
N LEU A 39 32.61 44.60 29.35
CA LEU A 39 31.39 44.01 29.92
C LEU A 39 30.12 44.31 29.10
N PRO A 40 29.00 43.63 29.42
CA PRO A 40 27.83 44.42 29.85
C PRO A 40 27.20 43.97 31.19
N ARG A 41 26.14 44.69 31.58
CA ARG A 41 25.43 44.67 32.88
C ARG A 41 23.91 44.64 32.60
N SER A 42 23.09 44.38 33.63
CA SER A 42 21.61 44.52 33.67
C SER A 42 20.78 43.26 33.30
N VAL A 43 19.56 43.00 33.82
CA VAL A 43 19.04 42.89 35.23
C VAL A 43 17.50 42.64 35.21
N LEU A 44 16.98 41.79 36.14
CA LEU A 44 15.55 41.50 36.43
C LEU A 44 14.73 40.77 35.32
N PRO A 45 13.56 40.17 35.64
CA PRO A 45 13.27 39.28 36.78
C PRO A 45 12.49 37.99 36.40
N LEU A 46 12.66 36.91 37.18
CA LEU A 46 11.64 35.85 37.29
C LEU A 46 10.85 36.03 38.58
N GLY A 47 9.54 35.79 38.55
CA GLY A 47 8.69 35.86 39.74
C GLY A 47 7.37 35.07 39.62
N GLY A 48 7.05 34.33 40.68
CA GLY A 48 5.75 33.67 40.89
C GLY A 48 5.57 32.31 40.21
N GLY A 49 4.81 31.39 40.84
CA GLY A 49 4.27 30.20 40.16
C GLY A 49 4.39 28.82 40.83
N ILE A 50 4.64 28.70 42.14
CA ILE A 50 4.58 27.38 42.80
C ILE A 50 3.11 27.02 43.11
N GLN A 51 2.48 26.20 42.28
CA GLN A 51 1.32 25.38 42.68
C GLN A 51 1.42 23.97 42.08
N SER A 52 1.30 22.98 42.94
CA SER A 52 1.32 21.55 42.64
C SER A 52 -0.08 20.94 42.71
N LEU A 53 -0.43 20.03 41.79
CA LEU A 53 -1.34 18.86 41.94
C LEU A 53 -1.38 18.09 40.58
N PRO A 54 -1.94 16.87 40.46
CA PRO A 54 -1.14 15.77 39.94
C PRO A 54 -1.56 15.20 38.57
N GLN A 55 -0.80 14.20 38.13
CA GLN A 55 -1.05 13.41 36.92
C GLN A 55 -2.41 12.69 36.97
N ILE A 56 -3.17 12.75 35.87
CA ILE A 56 -4.33 11.87 35.61
C ILE A 56 -4.00 11.00 34.38
N THR A 57 -3.45 9.81 34.63
CA THR A 57 -3.19 8.81 33.59
C THR A 57 -4.42 7.95 33.35
N GLN A 58 -5.25 8.31 32.36
CA GLN A 58 -6.47 7.56 32.06
C GLN A 58 -6.23 6.46 31.01
N ARG A 59 -5.73 5.30 31.45
CA ARG A 59 -5.70 4.07 30.64
C ARG A 59 -7.09 3.41 30.65
N PHE A 60 -7.85 3.55 29.57
CA PHE A 60 -9.04 2.72 29.33
C PHE A 60 -8.70 1.55 28.41
N LEU A 61 -8.54 0.36 29.00
CA LEU A 61 -8.54 -0.92 28.30
C LEU A 61 -9.81 -1.68 28.68
N PHE A 62 -10.80 -1.69 27.79
CA PHE A 62 -11.96 -2.56 27.94
C PHE A 62 -11.63 -3.95 27.39
N SER A 63 -11.27 -4.86 28.28
CA SER A 63 -11.27 -6.30 28.04
C SER A 63 -12.34 -6.94 28.92
N THR A 64 -13.27 -7.67 28.32
CA THR A 64 -14.36 -8.36 29.04
C THR A 64 -14.16 -9.87 28.96
N SER A 65 -13.50 -10.43 29.97
CA SER A 65 -13.41 -11.88 30.20
C SER A 65 -14.56 -12.36 31.08
N ILE A 66 -15.34 -13.33 30.59
CA ILE A 66 -16.36 -14.03 31.40
C ILE A 66 -15.75 -15.34 31.93
N PRO A 67 -15.78 -15.62 33.24
CA PRO A 67 -15.26 -16.86 33.80
C PRO A 67 -16.37 -17.92 34.00
N THR A 68 -16.09 -19.19 33.69
CA THR A 68 -16.79 -20.33 34.31
C THR A 68 -15.85 -21.52 34.47
N THR A 69 -15.93 -22.14 35.64
CA THR A 69 -15.03 -23.14 36.22
C THR A 69 -15.01 -24.48 35.49
N THR A 70 -13.86 -25.15 35.47
CA THR A 70 -13.69 -26.56 35.07
C THR A 70 -14.08 -27.56 36.16
N THR A 71 -14.73 -28.66 35.80
CA THR A 71 -14.70 -29.93 36.56
C THR A 71 -14.45 -31.12 35.64
N VAL A 72 -13.28 -31.72 35.78
CA VAL A 72 -12.96 -33.13 35.44
C VAL A 72 -13.42 -33.96 36.67
N VAL A 73 -13.83 -35.23 36.68
CA VAL A 73 -13.54 -36.47 35.90
C VAL A 73 -14.90 -37.23 35.71
N ASP A 74 -15.07 -38.43 35.14
CA ASP A 74 -14.24 -39.64 34.97
C ASP A 74 -14.49 -40.34 33.63
N SER A 75 -13.67 -41.35 33.31
CA SER A 75 -13.79 -42.18 32.10
C SER A 75 -13.72 -43.68 32.43
N GLU A 76 -14.66 -44.48 31.94
CA GLU A 76 -14.38 -45.91 31.71
C GLU A 76 -15.21 -46.55 30.58
N THR A 77 -14.84 -47.77 30.19
CA THR A 77 -15.14 -48.42 28.90
C THR A 77 -15.89 -49.73 29.10
N SER A 78 -16.81 -50.11 28.19
CA SER A 78 -17.02 -51.54 27.82
C SER A 78 -17.89 -51.78 26.58
N LYS A 79 -17.93 -53.05 26.14
CA LYS A 79 -18.46 -53.56 24.86
C LYS A 79 -19.83 -54.24 24.99
N ASN A 80 -20.38 -54.60 23.83
CA ASN A 80 -21.54 -55.47 23.55
C ASN A 80 -21.68 -56.72 24.46
N THR A 81 -22.94 -57.13 24.69
CA THR A 81 -23.40 -58.52 24.94
C THR A 81 -24.81 -58.68 24.32
N GLU A 82 -25.29 -59.91 24.14
CA GLU A 82 -26.44 -60.30 23.29
C GLU A 82 -27.69 -60.78 24.08
N GLU A 83 -28.79 -61.08 23.36
CA GLU A 83 -29.93 -61.97 23.73
C GLU A 83 -30.90 -61.57 24.88
N ALA A 84 -32.19 -61.96 24.91
CA ALA A 84 -33.13 -62.47 23.88
C ALA A 84 -34.61 -62.45 24.37
N LYS A 85 -35.58 -62.61 23.43
CA LYS A 85 -37.03 -62.90 23.62
C LYS A 85 -37.88 -61.83 24.34
N SER A 86 -39.22 -61.75 24.19
CA SER A 86 -40.21 -62.15 23.14
C SER A 86 -41.52 -61.36 23.43
N ASP A 87 -42.75 -61.56 22.92
CA ASP A 87 -43.49 -62.52 22.05
C ASP A 87 -44.72 -61.75 21.45
N GLY A 88 -45.72 -62.26 20.73
CA GLY A 88 -46.06 -63.61 20.25
C GLY A 88 -47.56 -63.74 19.88
N SER A 89 -47.87 -64.50 18.82
CA SER A 89 -49.20 -64.97 18.35
C SER A 89 -50.22 -64.01 17.70
N GLU A 90 -50.70 -64.42 16.53
CA GLU A 90 -52.02 -64.06 15.95
C GLU A 90 -53.13 -64.99 16.50
N LYS A 91 -54.42 -64.67 16.29
CA LYS A 91 -55.32 -65.62 15.59
C LYS A 91 -56.64 -65.04 15.05
N SER A 92 -57.09 -65.69 13.98
CA SER A 92 -58.33 -65.57 13.20
C SER A 92 -59.67 -65.53 13.94
N GLY A 93 -60.65 -64.83 13.34
CA GLY A 93 -62.09 -65.06 13.50
C GLY A 93 -62.83 -64.69 12.21
N ASP A 94 -63.86 -65.46 11.83
CA ASP A 94 -64.61 -65.34 10.56
C ASP A 94 -66.13 -65.36 10.84
N SER A 95 -66.95 -64.63 10.06
CA SER A 95 -68.38 -64.91 9.85
C SER A 95 -69.08 -63.96 8.85
N ASN A 96 -69.78 -64.58 7.89
CA ASN A 96 -71.02 -64.20 7.19
C ASN A 96 -71.40 -62.73 6.90
N HIS A 97 -71.47 -62.43 5.59
CA HIS A 97 -72.71 -62.13 4.84
C HIS A 97 -73.76 -61.16 5.44
N GLN A 98 -74.00 -60.03 4.74
CA GLN A 98 -75.28 -59.65 4.06
C GLN A 98 -75.57 -58.13 4.06
N ASP A 99 -76.08 -57.62 2.92
CA ASP A 99 -76.77 -56.35 2.59
C ASP A 99 -76.53 -55.10 3.49
N ASP A 100 -76.13 -53.91 2.98
CA ASP A 100 -77.00 -53.05 2.17
C ASP A 100 -76.28 -51.91 1.37
N LYS A 101 -77.09 -51.01 0.77
CA LYS A 101 -76.84 -49.99 -0.28
C LYS A 101 -75.85 -48.82 -0.04
N ASP A 102 -75.48 -48.21 -1.17
CA ASP A 102 -75.17 -46.77 -1.44
C ASP A 102 -74.22 -45.97 -0.52
N ASN A 103 -73.07 -45.51 -1.06
CA ASN A 103 -72.96 -44.20 -1.76
C ASN A 103 -71.50 -43.94 -2.25
N ALA A 104 -71.28 -42.91 -3.05
CA ALA A 104 -70.05 -42.66 -3.81
C ALA A 104 -68.82 -42.28 -2.97
N ARG A 105 -67.66 -42.89 -3.31
CA ARG A 105 -66.34 -42.35 -2.97
C ARG A 105 -65.31 -42.60 -4.08
N ARG A 106 -64.98 -41.57 -4.87
CA ARG A 106 -63.91 -41.64 -5.89
C ARG A 106 -62.56 -41.91 -5.22
N THR A 107 -61.86 -42.93 -5.69
CA THR A 107 -60.51 -43.28 -5.22
C THR A 107 -59.46 -42.33 -5.79
N VAL A 108 -58.67 -41.67 -4.93
CA VAL A 108 -57.51 -40.86 -5.33
C VAL A 108 -56.24 -41.49 -4.77
N ARG A 109 -55.53 -42.23 -5.63
CA ARG A 109 -54.28 -42.92 -5.33
C ARG A 109 -53.14 -41.90 -5.18
N ARG A 110 -52.91 -41.41 -3.96
CA ARG A 110 -51.82 -40.47 -3.65
C ARG A 110 -50.48 -41.20 -3.57
N GLY A 111 -49.52 -40.80 -4.42
CA GLY A 111 -48.10 -41.04 -4.17
C GLY A 111 -47.59 -40.19 -2.99
N PRO A 112 -46.41 -40.50 -2.44
CA PRO A 112 -45.95 -39.95 -1.16
C PRO A 112 -45.62 -38.45 -1.16
N ILE A 113 -45.51 -37.79 -2.32
CA ILE A 113 -45.28 -36.35 -2.43
C ILE A 113 -46.27 -35.77 -3.46
N SER A 114 -46.93 -34.67 -3.12
CA SER A 114 -47.84 -33.95 -4.02
C SER A 114 -47.07 -32.89 -4.82
N TRP A 115 -47.47 -32.65 -6.08
CA TRP A 115 -47.02 -31.48 -6.84
C TRP A 115 -47.27 -30.16 -6.10
N LEU A 116 -48.36 -30.11 -5.30
CA LEU A 116 -48.67 -28.97 -4.44
C LEU A 116 -47.59 -28.71 -3.36
N SER A 117 -46.92 -29.76 -2.88
CA SER A 117 -45.81 -29.65 -1.92
C SER A 117 -44.57 -29.03 -2.57
N PHE A 118 -44.28 -29.38 -3.82
CA PHE A 118 -43.20 -28.74 -4.60
C PHE A 118 -43.49 -27.26 -4.89
N LEU A 119 -44.73 -26.91 -5.24
CA LEU A 119 -45.12 -25.51 -5.42
C LEU A 119 -44.98 -24.70 -4.12
N PHE A 120 -45.34 -25.28 -2.98
CA PHE A 120 -45.20 -24.61 -1.67
C PHE A 120 -43.72 -24.41 -1.29
N LEU A 121 -42.87 -25.42 -1.51
CA LEU A 121 -41.41 -25.34 -1.30
C LEU A 121 -40.76 -24.28 -2.23
N ALA A 122 -41.16 -24.24 -3.50
CA ALA A 122 -40.66 -23.25 -4.45
C ALA A 122 -41.08 -21.82 -4.06
N ALA A 123 -42.32 -21.64 -3.60
CA ALA A 123 -42.83 -20.35 -3.13
C ALA A 123 -42.13 -19.85 -1.85
N THR A 124 -41.91 -20.73 -0.86
CA THR A 124 -41.17 -20.35 0.36
C THR A 124 -39.70 -20.09 0.08
N GLY A 125 -39.06 -20.89 -0.79
CA GLY A 125 -37.69 -20.67 -1.25
C GLY A 125 -37.53 -19.31 -1.96
N ALA A 126 -38.39 -19.01 -2.93
CA ALA A 126 -38.38 -17.72 -3.64
C ALA A 126 -38.64 -16.53 -2.71
N GLY A 127 -39.60 -16.66 -1.77
CA GLY A 127 -39.88 -15.63 -0.77
C GLY A 127 -38.70 -15.39 0.18
N LEU A 128 -37.99 -16.45 0.58
CA LEU A 128 -36.81 -16.37 1.43
C LEU A 128 -35.62 -15.73 0.70
N ILE A 129 -35.38 -16.09 -0.56
CA ILE A 129 -34.36 -15.46 -1.42
C ILE A 129 -34.66 -13.96 -1.58
N TRP A 130 -35.89 -13.59 -1.91
CA TRP A 130 -36.32 -12.19 -2.04
C TRP A 130 -36.17 -11.41 -0.73
N TYR A 131 -36.46 -12.02 0.41
CA TYR A 131 -36.26 -11.43 1.74
C TYR A 131 -34.77 -11.17 2.02
N TYR A 132 -33.90 -12.16 1.78
CA TYR A 132 -32.45 -12.00 1.95
C TYR A 132 -31.87 -10.95 1.01
N ASP A 133 -32.27 -10.91 -0.27
CA ASP A 133 -31.83 -9.88 -1.20
C ASP A 133 -32.33 -8.49 -0.82
N ARG A 134 -33.56 -8.37 -0.32
CA ARG A 134 -34.12 -7.10 0.17
C ARG A 134 -33.35 -6.58 1.39
N MET A 135 -33.03 -7.46 2.36
CA MET A 135 -32.17 -7.11 3.50
C MET A 135 -30.73 -6.79 3.08
N LYS A 136 -30.16 -7.56 2.15
CA LYS A 136 -28.79 -7.38 1.65
C LYS A 136 -28.65 -6.04 0.92
N LYS A 137 -29.61 -5.66 0.08
CA LYS A 137 -29.67 -4.33 -0.56
C LYS A 137 -29.71 -3.20 0.47
N GLN A 138 -30.59 -3.29 1.47
CA GLN A 138 -30.65 -2.28 2.54
C GLN A 138 -29.34 -2.16 3.34
N ARG A 139 -28.66 -3.28 3.64
CA ARG A 139 -27.34 -3.25 4.30
C ARG A 139 -26.26 -2.64 3.40
N ILE A 140 -26.23 -2.98 2.10
CA ILE A 140 -25.29 -2.39 1.14
C ILE A 140 -25.54 -0.88 0.98
N GLU A 141 -26.79 -0.43 0.87
CA GLU A 141 -27.13 0.99 0.84
C GLU A 141 -26.74 1.73 2.13
N ALA A 142 -26.93 1.10 3.29
CA ALA A 142 -26.50 1.66 4.57
C ALA A 142 -24.97 1.81 4.63
N ILE A 143 -24.21 0.78 4.21
CA ILE A 143 -22.74 0.81 4.13
C ILE A 143 -22.26 1.84 3.11
N ASN A 144 -22.94 1.99 1.97
CA ASN A 144 -22.63 3.01 0.97
C ASN A 144 -22.91 4.43 1.50
N LYS A 145 -23.98 4.62 2.28
CA LYS A 145 -24.29 5.90 2.94
C LYS A 145 -23.30 6.23 4.06
N THR A 146 -22.96 5.27 4.94
CA THR A 146 -21.99 5.52 6.01
C THR A 146 -20.57 5.70 5.48
N SER A 147 -20.14 4.95 4.46
CA SER A 147 -18.83 5.17 3.82
C SER A 147 -18.75 6.47 3.00
N ALA A 148 -19.87 6.95 2.44
CA ALA A 148 -19.96 8.30 1.89
C ALA A 148 -19.84 9.38 2.99
N ILE A 149 -20.51 9.20 4.13
CA ILE A 149 -20.40 10.11 5.28
C ILE A 149 -18.98 10.10 5.86
N VAL A 150 -18.33 8.94 5.99
CA VAL A 150 -16.94 8.82 6.48
C VAL A 150 -15.93 9.50 5.54
N LYS A 151 -16.16 9.48 4.22
CA LYS A 151 -15.38 10.28 3.25
C LYS A 151 -15.57 11.80 3.39
N VAL A 152 -16.61 12.22 4.10
CA VAL A 152 -16.93 13.63 4.43
C VAL A 152 -16.91 13.82 5.97
N GLY A 153 -16.19 12.95 6.69
CA GLY A 153 -15.90 13.15 8.10
C GLY A 153 -15.08 14.44 8.31
N PRO A 154 -15.03 14.98 9.54
CA PRO A 154 -14.29 16.21 9.82
C PRO A 154 -12.84 16.03 9.38
N SER A 155 -12.43 16.79 8.36
CA SER A 155 -11.13 16.66 7.75
C SER A 155 -10.06 17.17 8.70
N VAL A 156 -9.50 16.26 9.50
CA VAL A 156 -8.14 16.39 10.04
C VAL A 156 -7.28 16.83 8.86
N GLY A 157 -6.65 18.01 8.99
CA GLY A 157 -6.31 18.86 7.83
C GLY A 157 -5.56 18.12 6.73
N LYS A 158 -5.79 18.50 5.46
CA LYS A 158 -5.11 17.94 4.28
C LYS A 158 -3.64 17.68 4.63
N PRO A 159 -3.14 16.43 4.58
CA PRO A 159 -1.78 16.16 4.98
C PRO A 159 -0.83 16.89 4.04
N GLU A 160 0.00 17.77 4.59
CA GLU A 160 1.00 18.53 3.86
C GLU A 160 2.10 17.55 3.39
N ILE A 161 1.96 17.12 2.15
CA ILE A 161 2.80 16.15 1.44
C ILE A 161 3.30 16.85 0.18
N GLY A 162 4.61 16.89 0.03
CA GLY A 162 5.29 17.79 -0.89
C GLY A 162 6.09 18.84 -0.12
N GLY A 163 6.72 19.76 -0.86
CA GLY A 163 7.60 20.79 -0.31
C GLY A 163 8.80 21.06 -1.21
N PRO A 164 9.60 22.10 -0.90
CA PRO A 164 10.62 22.59 -1.80
C PRO A 164 11.84 21.66 -1.90
N PHE A 165 12.17 21.27 -3.13
CA PHE A 165 13.30 20.41 -3.46
C PHE A 165 14.27 21.10 -4.41
N ASN A 166 15.53 20.68 -4.35
CA ASN A 166 16.56 21.04 -5.30
C ASN A 166 17.21 19.73 -5.69
N LEU A 167 17.13 19.37 -6.97
CA LEU A 167 17.58 18.10 -7.52
C LEU A 167 18.28 18.36 -8.85
N ILE A 168 18.93 17.32 -9.39
CA ILE A 168 19.62 17.34 -10.67
C ILE A 168 18.84 16.45 -11.63
N ASP A 169 18.41 17.03 -12.73
CA ASP A 169 17.72 16.34 -13.82
C ASP A 169 18.65 15.42 -14.61
N HIS A 170 18.08 14.46 -15.33
CA HIS A 170 18.79 13.51 -16.20
C HIS A 170 19.59 14.17 -17.34
N ASP A 171 19.31 15.44 -17.63
CA ASP A 171 20.09 16.33 -18.52
C ASP A 171 21.27 17.05 -17.81
N GLY A 172 21.53 16.76 -16.53
CA GLY A 172 22.56 17.41 -15.71
C GLY A 172 22.23 18.81 -15.20
N LYS A 173 20.96 19.24 -15.30
CA LYS A 173 20.51 20.59 -14.94
C LYS A 173 19.97 20.61 -13.50
N PRO A 174 20.24 21.66 -12.68
CA PRO A 174 19.54 21.84 -11.42
C PRO A 174 18.07 22.18 -11.68
N VAL A 175 17.15 21.52 -10.97
CA VAL A 175 15.69 21.62 -11.12
C VAL A 175 15.03 21.63 -9.74
N SER A 176 13.97 22.42 -9.61
CA SER A 176 13.20 22.65 -8.38
C SER A 176 11.72 22.33 -8.55
N GLU A 177 10.93 22.45 -7.48
CA GLU A 177 9.47 22.34 -7.55
C GLU A 177 8.84 23.35 -8.52
N LYS A 178 9.49 24.51 -8.72
CA LYS A 178 8.94 25.64 -9.50
C LYS A 178 8.92 25.37 -11.00
N ASP A 179 9.85 24.56 -11.48
CA ASP A 179 9.99 24.23 -12.90
C ASP A 179 8.88 23.30 -13.41
N PHE A 180 8.16 22.66 -12.48
CA PHE A 180 6.97 21.83 -12.74
C PHE A 180 5.65 22.61 -12.58
N MET A 181 5.67 23.84 -12.07
CA MET A 181 4.46 24.65 -11.92
C MET A 181 3.82 24.99 -13.28
N GLY A 182 2.51 25.20 -13.27
CA GLY A 182 1.69 25.38 -14.47
C GLY A 182 1.31 24.07 -15.18
N LYS A 183 1.89 22.93 -14.82
CA LYS A 183 1.62 21.61 -15.41
C LYS A 183 1.09 20.63 -14.38
N TRP A 184 0.39 19.60 -14.83
CA TRP A 184 0.04 18.46 -13.99
C TRP A 184 1.21 17.49 -13.98
N THR A 185 1.61 17.04 -12.79
CA THR A 185 2.85 16.29 -12.60
C THR A 185 2.57 15.01 -11.82
N MET A 186 3.07 13.87 -12.31
CA MET A 186 2.94 12.57 -11.65
C MET A 186 4.31 12.11 -11.16
N ILE A 187 4.50 12.09 -9.85
CA ILE A 187 5.80 11.86 -9.20
C ILE A 187 5.83 10.46 -8.61
N TYR A 188 6.77 9.63 -9.06
CA TYR A 188 7.04 8.30 -8.56
C TYR A 188 8.45 8.23 -7.95
N PHE A 189 8.60 7.52 -6.84
CA PHE A 189 9.87 7.31 -6.15
C PHE A 189 10.31 5.86 -6.31
N GLY A 190 11.56 5.63 -6.73
CA GLY A 190 12.13 4.29 -6.96
C GLY A 190 13.64 4.33 -7.11
N PHE A 191 14.25 3.29 -7.68
CA PHE A 191 15.70 3.25 -7.97
C PHE A 191 15.97 2.41 -9.23
N THR A 192 17.06 2.71 -9.96
CA THR A 192 17.30 2.06 -11.27
C THR A 192 17.66 0.57 -11.19
N HIS A 193 18.21 0.13 -10.04
CA HIS A 193 18.64 -1.24 -9.80
C HIS A 193 17.53 -2.13 -9.16
N CYS A 194 16.25 -1.78 -9.33
CA CYS A 194 15.14 -2.55 -8.79
C CYS A 194 14.75 -3.69 -9.76
N PRO A 195 14.71 -4.96 -9.34
CA PRO A 195 14.55 -6.09 -10.26
C PRO A 195 13.18 -6.11 -10.97
N ASP A 196 12.08 -5.95 -10.22
CA ASP A 196 10.71 -6.09 -10.78
C ASP A 196 9.85 -4.83 -10.58
N ILE A 197 9.90 -4.22 -9.39
CA ILE A 197 8.84 -3.31 -8.92
C ILE A 197 8.87 -1.93 -9.61
N CYS A 198 10.05 -1.32 -9.75
CA CYS A 198 10.16 -0.03 -10.44
C CYS A 198 9.84 -0.12 -11.95
N PRO A 199 10.35 -1.10 -12.73
CA PRO A 199 9.99 -1.19 -14.14
C PRO A 199 8.49 -1.44 -14.37
N ASP A 200 7.83 -2.30 -13.57
CA ASP A 200 6.38 -2.54 -13.64
C ASP A 200 5.57 -1.24 -13.45
N GLU A 201 5.87 -0.45 -12.40
CA GLU A 201 5.15 0.79 -12.12
C GLU A 201 5.44 1.89 -13.15
N LEU A 202 6.64 1.95 -13.72
CA LEU A 202 6.99 2.94 -14.74
C LEU A 202 6.38 2.60 -16.12
N GLN A 203 6.33 1.33 -16.53
CA GLN A 203 5.59 0.91 -17.73
C GLN A 203 4.10 1.23 -17.58
N LYS A 204 3.52 0.94 -16.41
CA LYS A 204 2.13 1.28 -16.08
C LYS A 204 1.88 2.79 -16.11
N LEU A 205 2.80 3.60 -15.57
CA LEU A 205 2.70 5.06 -15.58
C LEU A 205 2.75 5.63 -17.00
N ALA A 206 3.68 5.13 -17.84
CA ALA A 206 3.76 5.51 -19.25
C ALA A 206 2.46 5.21 -20.00
N ALA A 207 1.97 3.95 -19.91
CA ALA A 207 0.72 3.52 -20.53
C ALA A 207 -0.51 4.29 -20.01
N ALA A 208 -0.53 4.68 -18.73
CA ALA A 208 -1.59 5.52 -18.18
C ALA A 208 -1.56 6.94 -18.75
N ILE A 209 -0.37 7.55 -18.95
CA ILE A 209 -0.23 8.92 -19.45
C ILE A 209 -0.65 9.04 -20.91
N ASP A 210 -0.28 8.09 -21.77
CA ASP A 210 -0.77 8.06 -23.15
C ASP A 210 -2.30 7.87 -23.20
N LYS A 211 -2.87 7.00 -22.35
CA LYS A 211 -4.32 6.85 -22.20
C LYS A 211 -5.01 8.12 -21.68
N ILE A 212 -4.39 8.89 -20.79
CA ILE A 212 -4.95 10.18 -20.31
C ILE A 212 -4.96 11.21 -21.44
N LYS A 213 -3.89 11.27 -22.22
CA LYS A 213 -3.76 12.15 -23.39
C LYS A 213 -4.79 11.79 -24.48
N GLU A 214 -5.00 10.50 -24.74
CA GLU A 214 -6.02 10.00 -25.68
C GLU A 214 -7.46 10.27 -25.18
N LYS A 215 -7.81 9.79 -23.98
CA LYS A 215 -9.19 9.85 -23.43
C LYS A 215 -9.64 11.27 -23.05
N ALA A 216 -8.72 12.20 -22.78
CA ALA A 216 -9.06 13.51 -22.20
C ALA A 216 -8.29 14.72 -22.77
N GLY A 217 -7.29 14.53 -23.64
CA GLY A 217 -6.49 15.63 -24.20
C GLY A 217 -5.67 16.40 -23.15
N PHE A 218 -5.44 15.81 -21.98
CA PHE A 218 -4.62 16.43 -20.93
C PHE A 218 -3.16 15.99 -21.09
N ASP A 219 -2.24 16.94 -20.96
CA ASP A 219 -0.81 16.65 -20.91
C ASP A 219 -0.34 16.61 -19.46
N ILE A 220 0.53 15.64 -19.14
CA ILE A 220 1.04 15.35 -17.81
C ILE A 220 2.56 15.13 -17.92
N VAL A 221 3.29 15.61 -16.93
CA VAL A 221 4.73 15.36 -16.78
C VAL A 221 4.95 14.19 -15.81
N PRO A 222 5.37 13.00 -16.28
CA PRO A 222 5.86 11.96 -15.40
C PRO A 222 7.26 12.32 -14.88
N VAL A 223 7.46 12.15 -13.57
CA VAL A 223 8.74 12.40 -12.89
C VAL A 223 9.12 11.16 -12.08
N PHE A 224 10.30 10.63 -12.35
CA PHE A 224 10.97 9.61 -11.53
C PHE A 224 11.95 10.31 -10.59
N ILE A 225 11.90 10.02 -9.29
CA ILE A 225 12.88 10.50 -8.31
C ILE A 225 13.58 9.29 -7.70
N THR A 226 14.91 9.24 -7.78
CA THR A 226 15.67 8.15 -7.14
C THR A 226 15.61 8.23 -5.61
N VAL A 227 15.62 7.07 -4.95
CA VAL A 227 15.90 6.92 -3.51
C VAL A 227 17.33 6.45 -3.21
N ASP A 228 18.14 6.18 -4.25
CA ASP A 228 19.49 5.60 -4.14
C ASP A 228 20.58 6.36 -4.94
N PRO A 229 20.89 7.62 -4.58
CA PRO A 229 21.84 8.47 -5.30
C PRO A 229 23.31 8.00 -5.26
N GLU A 230 23.63 6.90 -4.55
CA GLU A 230 24.97 6.29 -4.55
C GLU A 230 25.22 5.41 -5.79
N ARG A 231 24.15 4.89 -6.42
CA ARG A 231 24.22 4.15 -7.69
C ARG A 231 23.55 4.90 -8.84
N ASP A 232 22.46 5.62 -8.56
CA ASP A 232 21.63 6.31 -9.56
C ASP A 232 22.24 7.67 -9.97
N ASN A 233 23.38 7.60 -10.64
CA ASN A 233 24.03 8.73 -11.29
C ASN A 233 23.15 9.34 -12.40
N VAL A 234 23.40 10.61 -12.75
CA VAL A 234 22.66 11.34 -13.81
C VAL A 234 22.59 10.54 -15.11
N GLU A 235 23.69 9.90 -15.53
CA GLU A 235 23.75 9.12 -16.77
C GLU A 235 22.96 7.81 -16.69
N GLN A 236 23.02 7.11 -15.55
CA GLN A 236 22.25 5.89 -15.27
C GLN A 236 20.75 6.17 -15.30
N VAL A 237 20.32 7.23 -14.61
CA VAL A 237 18.93 7.70 -14.57
C VAL A 237 18.47 8.12 -15.97
N ARG A 238 19.31 8.83 -16.73
CA ARG A 238 19.07 9.27 -18.11
C ARG A 238 18.85 8.13 -19.08
N GLU A 239 19.55 7.02 -18.92
CA GLU A 239 19.37 5.83 -19.76
C GLU A 239 18.11 5.07 -19.34
N TYR A 240 17.93 4.82 -18.04
CA TYR A 240 16.75 4.18 -17.47
C TYR A 240 15.43 4.87 -17.86
N VAL A 241 15.31 6.19 -17.72
CA VAL A 241 14.02 6.88 -18.03
C VAL A 241 13.64 6.86 -19.52
N LYS A 242 14.61 6.75 -20.42
CA LYS A 242 14.38 6.71 -21.88
C LYS A 242 13.72 5.41 -22.33
N GLU A 243 13.90 4.33 -21.59
CA GLU A 243 13.31 3.02 -21.94
C GLU A 243 11.79 2.99 -21.73
N PHE A 244 11.26 3.79 -20.78
CA PHE A 244 9.83 3.79 -20.44
C PHE A 244 9.01 4.79 -21.25
N HIS A 245 9.41 6.07 -21.30
CA HIS A 245 8.60 7.11 -21.96
C HIS A 245 9.40 8.38 -22.29
N PRO A 246 9.28 8.97 -23.49
CA PRO A 246 10.06 10.14 -23.91
C PRO A 246 9.69 11.46 -23.20
N LYS A 247 8.74 11.45 -22.26
CA LYS A 247 8.46 12.57 -21.33
C LYS A 247 8.85 12.29 -19.87
N LEU A 248 9.41 11.12 -19.55
CA LEU A 248 9.78 10.76 -18.18
C LEU A 248 11.03 11.55 -17.76
N ILE A 249 10.84 12.49 -16.83
CA ILE A 249 11.91 13.32 -16.28
C ILE A 249 12.51 12.59 -15.08
N GLY A 250 13.79 12.22 -15.15
CA GLY A 250 14.49 11.53 -14.07
C GLY A 250 15.28 12.50 -13.20
N LEU A 251 15.01 12.53 -11.90
CA LEU A 251 15.70 13.39 -10.93
C LEU A 251 16.58 12.57 -9.98
N THR A 252 17.83 13.01 -9.82
CA THR A 252 18.81 12.54 -8.83
C THR A 252 19.37 13.73 -8.04
N GLY A 253 20.36 13.55 -7.18
CA GLY A 253 20.92 14.62 -6.35
C GLY A 253 21.81 14.10 -5.24
N SER A 254 22.22 14.96 -4.30
CA SER A 254 22.98 14.51 -3.13
C SER A 254 22.11 13.65 -2.19
N LEU A 255 22.76 12.80 -1.38
CA LEU A 255 22.09 11.99 -0.36
C LEU A 255 21.28 12.86 0.63
N GLU A 256 21.69 14.11 0.89
CA GLU A 256 20.95 15.05 1.73
C GLU A 256 19.71 15.62 1.04
N GLU A 257 19.79 15.95 -0.25
CA GLU A 257 18.67 16.45 -1.05
C GLU A 257 17.60 15.38 -1.28
N ILE A 258 18.00 14.14 -1.59
CA ILE A 258 17.10 12.99 -1.71
C ILE A 258 16.42 12.72 -0.35
N LYS A 259 17.20 12.69 0.75
CA LYS A 259 16.67 12.51 2.12
C LYS A 259 15.71 13.62 2.56
N LYS A 260 15.97 14.87 2.15
CA LYS A 260 15.08 16.02 2.37
C LYS A 260 13.78 15.87 1.57
N THR A 261 13.89 15.51 0.29
CA THR A 261 12.76 15.34 -0.63
C THR A 261 11.86 14.18 -0.18
N ALA A 262 12.42 13.00 0.08
CA ALA A 262 11.68 11.84 0.60
C ALA A 262 10.93 12.19 1.90
N ARG A 263 11.54 12.98 2.81
CA ARG A 263 10.89 13.46 4.04
C ARG A 263 9.73 14.42 3.79
N ALA A 264 9.85 15.35 2.84
CA ALA A 264 8.78 16.27 2.47
C ALA A 264 7.59 15.52 1.83
N TYR A 265 7.88 14.53 0.99
CA TYR A 265 6.89 13.69 0.31
C TYR A 265 6.40 12.50 1.17
N ARG A 266 6.90 12.34 2.41
CA ARG A 266 6.58 11.25 3.35
C ARG A 266 6.86 9.84 2.81
N ILE A 267 7.79 9.71 1.88
CA ILE A 267 8.29 8.45 1.36
C ILE A 267 9.20 7.80 2.40
N TYR A 268 8.85 6.59 2.81
CA TYR A 268 9.77 5.68 3.48
C TYR A 268 10.70 5.04 2.45
N TYR A 269 11.99 5.00 2.78
CA TYR A 269 13.01 4.23 2.06
C TYR A 269 14.07 3.72 3.06
N MET A 270 14.61 2.52 2.82
CA MET A 270 15.64 1.89 3.65
C MET A 270 16.55 1.02 2.77
N LYS A 271 17.87 1.08 2.98
CA LYS A 271 18.82 0.17 2.32
C LYS A 271 18.84 -1.16 3.07
N THR A 272 18.62 -2.25 2.34
CA THR A 272 18.61 -3.62 2.84
C THR A 272 19.81 -4.34 2.22
N SER A 273 20.85 -4.54 3.03
CA SER A 273 22.12 -5.14 2.62
C SER A 273 22.01 -6.66 2.58
N GLU A 274 22.27 -7.27 1.42
CA GLU A 274 22.49 -8.70 1.30
C GLU A 274 23.97 -9.03 1.51
N GLU A 275 24.32 -10.31 1.72
CA GLU A 275 25.69 -10.69 2.12
C GLU A 275 26.71 -10.52 0.98
N ASP A 276 26.27 -10.55 -0.29
CA ASP A 276 27.09 -10.53 -1.50
C ASP A 276 27.18 -9.15 -2.19
N SER A 277 27.37 -8.09 -1.41
CA SER A 277 27.72 -6.71 -1.81
C SER A 277 26.70 -5.87 -2.62
N ASP A 278 25.82 -6.49 -3.40
CA ASP A 278 24.64 -5.80 -3.93
C ASP A 278 23.58 -5.64 -2.83
N TYR A 279 22.94 -4.48 -2.81
CA TYR A 279 21.88 -4.16 -1.84
C TYR A 279 20.61 -3.73 -2.56
N LEU A 280 19.46 -4.07 -1.97
CA LEU A 280 18.16 -3.55 -2.40
C LEU A 280 17.79 -2.32 -1.56
N VAL A 281 16.84 -1.54 -2.06
CA VAL A 281 16.27 -0.41 -1.32
C VAL A 281 14.77 -0.63 -1.19
N ASP A 282 14.32 -0.99 0.00
CA ASP A 282 12.89 -1.05 0.32
C ASP A 282 12.33 0.37 0.28
N HIS A 283 11.32 0.64 -0.55
CA HIS A 283 10.73 1.97 -0.70
C HIS A 283 9.20 1.95 -0.84
N SER A 284 8.59 3.11 -0.62
CA SER A 284 7.14 3.29 -0.75
C SER A 284 6.68 3.25 -2.21
N ILE A 285 5.94 2.21 -2.60
CA ILE A 285 5.41 2.01 -3.96
C ILE A 285 4.17 2.90 -4.18
N ILE A 286 4.39 4.21 -4.34
CA ILE A 286 3.35 5.24 -4.44
C ILE A 286 3.69 6.24 -5.56
N THR A 287 2.71 6.56 -6.39
CA THR A 287 2.72 7.68 -7.34
C THR A 287 1.83 8.82 -6.82
N TYR A 288 2.35 10.04 -6.76
CA TYR A 288 1.59 11.24 -6.40
C TYR A 288 1.13 12.00 -7.64
N LEU A 289 -0.13 12.45 -7.66
CA LEU A 289 -0.66 13.41 -8.63
C LEU A 289 -0.64 14.80 -8.02
N MET A 290 0.23 15.66 -8.55
CA MET A 290 0.36 17.07 -8.17
C MET A 290 -0.39 17.97 -9.15
N ASP A 291 -0.98 19.04 -8.60
CA ASP A 291 -1.68 20.07 -9.37
C ASP A 291 -0.69 21.09 -10.00
N PRO A 292 -1.18 22.03 -10.83
CA PRO A 292 -0.37 23.10 -11.41
C PRO A 292 0.30 24.08 -10.43
N ASN A 293 0.01 24.02 -9.14
CA ASN A 293 0.71 24.77 -8.09
C ASN A 293 1.69 23.88 -7.29
N MET A 294 1.85 22.60 -7.68
CA MET A 294 2.57 21.55 -6.96
C MET A 294 1.94 21.15 -5.60
N GLU A 295 0.63 21.35 -5.42
CA GLU A 295 -0.12 20.77 -4.30
C GLU A 295 -0.52 19.31 -4.58
N LEU A 296 -0.50 18.47 -3.53
CA LEU A 296 -1.02 17.11 -3.62
C LEU A 296 -2.54 17.09 -3.84
N VAL A 297 -2.96 16.52 -4.97
CA VAL A 297 -4.37 16.20 -5.24
C VAL A 297 -4.70 14.79 -4.75
N LYS A 298 -3.87 13.80 -5.09
CA LYS A 298 -4.14 12.38 -4.80
C LYS A 298 -2.90 11.52 -4.90
N PHE A 299 -2.88 10.39 -4.18
CA PHE A 299 -1.87 9.34 -4.35
C PHE A 299 -2.49 8.06 -4.92
N PHE A 300 -1.68 7.28 -5.63
CA PHE A 300 -2.02 5.99 -6.22
C PHE A 300 -0.94 4.97 -5.83
N GLY A 301 -1.31 3.87 -5.19
CA GLY A 301 -0.38 2.78 -4.85
C GLY A 301 -0.40 1.63 -5.87
N LYS A 302 0.49 0.65 -5.70
CA LYS A 302 0.68 -0.53 -6.57
C LYS A 302 -0.61 -1.14 -7.16
N ASN A 303 -1.65 -1.28 -6.34
CA ASN A 303 -2.92 -1.98 -6.65
C ASN A 303 -3.83 -1.28 -7.69
N ASN A 304 -3.34 -0.30 -8.44
CA ASN A 304 -4.06 0.29 -9.57
C ASN A 304 -3.49 -0.26 -10.88
N ASP A 305 -4.34 -0.66 -11.81
CA ASP A 305 -3.96 -0.94 -13.20
C ASP A 305 -3.81 0.36 -14.01
N ALA A 306 -3.18 0.31 -15.19
CA ALA A 306 -2.99 1.49 -16.04
C ALA A 306 -4.30 2.21 -16.41
N ASP A 307 -5.41 1.49 -16.62
CA ASP A 307 -6.72 2.09 -16.87
C ASP A 307 -7.35 2.70 -15.60
N ALA A 308 -7.24 2.02 -14.46
CA ALA A 308 -7.74 2.56 -13.18
C ALA A 308 -6.97 3.81 -12.75
N LEU A 309 -5.66 3.84 -13.02
CA LEU A 309 -4.80 5.00 -12.85
C LEU A 309 -5.22 6.14 -13.80
N ALA A 310 -5.35 5.86 -15.11
CA ALA A 310 -5.75 6.85 -16.11
C ALA A 310 -7.12 7.47 -15.81
N ASP A 311 -8.15 6.64 -15.63
CA ASP A 311 -9.52 7.11 -15.38
C ASP A 311 -9.65 7.78 -14.00
N GLY A 312 -8.84 7.33 -13.02
CA GLY A 312 -8.67 7.98 -11.74
C GLY A 312 -8.10 9.39 -11.85
N VAL A 313 -7.00 9.58 -12.58
CA VAL A 313 -6.37 10.90 -12.80
C VAL A 313 -7.29 11.82 -13.60
N ILE A 314 -7.89 11.35 -14.70
CA ILE A 314 -8.86 12.11 -15.50
C ILE A 314 -10.01 12.64 -14.63
N LYS A 315 -10.49 11.82 -13.70
CA LYS A 315 -11.56 12.20 -12.77
C LYS A 315 -11.12 13.32 -11.84
N GLU A 316 -9.98 13.20 -11.16
CA GLU A 316 -9.50 14.25 -10.24
C GLU A 316 -9.22 15.56 -10.99
N MET A 317 -8.62 15.50 -12.18
CA MET A 317 -8.37 16.69 -13.01
C MET A 317 -9.66 17.39 -13.46
N LYS A 318 -10.70 16.63 -13.83
CA LYS A 318 -12.04 17.18 -14.14
C LYS A 318 -12.69 17.78 -12.89
N GLN A 319 -12.55 17.14 -11.72
CA GLN A 319 -13.07 17.67 -10.45
C GLN A 319 -12.36 18.97 -10.04
N TYR A 320 -11.02 19.03 -10.10
CA TYR A 320 -10.22 20.23 -9.86
C TYR A 320 -10.69 21.40 -10.74
N LYS A 321 -10.83 21.18 -12.06
CA LYS A 321 -11.36 22.22 -12.97
C LYS A 321 -12.77 22.67 -12.58
N SER A 322 -13.64 21.75 -12.15
CA SER A 322 -15.00 22.09 -11.71
C SER A 322 -15.09 22.83 -10.37
N ILE A 323 -14.06 22.73 -9.52
CA ILE A 323 -13.92 23.48 -8.27
C ILE A 323 -13.33 24.87 -8.58
N LYS A 324 -12.24 24.93 -9.34
CA LYS A 324 -11.57 26.19 -9.73
C LYS A 324 -12.40 27.08 -10.66
N ALA A 325 -13.44 26.54 -11.30
CA ALA A 325 -14.44 27.30 -12.06
C ALA A 325 -15.66 27.76 -11.22
N LYS A 326 -15.64 27.55 -9.90
CA LYS A 326 -16.68 27.98 -8.94
C LYS A 326 -16.13 28.86 -7.81
N ALA A 327 -14.84 29.16 -7.85
CA ALA A 327 -14.10 30.01 -6.91
C ALA A 327 -13.65 31.29 -7.64
#